data_AF-A0A962F7D7-F1
#
_entry.id   AF-A0A962F7D7-F1
#
_cell.length_a   1.000
_cell.length_b   1.000
_cell.length_c   1.000
_cell.angle_alpha   90.00
_cell.angle_beta   90.00
_cell.angle_gamma   90.00
#
_symmetry.space_group_name_H-M   'P 1'
#
loop_
_entity.id
_entity.type
_entity.pdbx_description
1 polymer ?
#
loop_
_entity_poly.entity_id
_entity_poly.type
_entity_poly.pdbx_seq_one_letter_code
_entity_poly.pdbx_strand_id
1 'polypeptide(L)'
;MPAVATKPCCQTNARFWISHRGSPVKITLAPGGSVSHSYTAPTDEGYQHTAEAFEYDGERLTLDWYSDGRDCDGRLTRSGVSWTTPAQARAYLDADGIAWPMWQHGRSSQRDYSAEAMGY
;
A
#
# COMPACT_ATOMS: atom_id res chain seq x y z
N MET A 1 -5.96 -0.04 38.51
CA MET A 1 -6.86 -0.99 37.84
C MET A 1 -6.27 -1.29 36.46
N PRO A 2 -5.71 -2.47 36.19
CA PRO A 2 -5.19 -2.80 34.87
C PRO A 2 -6.36 -3.13 33.93
N ALA A 3 -6.39 -2.49 32.76
CA ALA A 3 -7.37 -2.77 31.71
C ALA A 3 -7.15 -4.21 31.20
N VAL A 4 -8.19 -5.03 31.28
CA VAL A 4 -8.22 -6.38 30.71
C VAL A 4 -8.20 -6.23 29.20
N ALA A 5 -7.08 -6.58 28.57
CA ALA A 5 -6.97 -6.67 27.12
C ALA A 5 -7.91 -7.79 26.64
N THR A 6 -9.05 -7.41 26.06
CA THR A 6 -9.97 -8.31 25.38
C THR A 6 -9.20 -8.97 24.24
N LYS A 7 -8.88 -10.25 24.42
CA LYS A 7 -8.27 -11.09 23.39
C LYS A 7 -9.28 -11.21 22.25
N PRO A 8 -9.01 -10.68 21.03
CA PRO A 8 -9.97 -10.77 19.93
C PRO A 8 -10.03 -12.23 19.46
N CYS A 9 -10.99 -12.99 19.98
CA CYS A 9 -11.11 -14.43 19.73
C CYS A 9 -11.78 -14.78 18.39
N CYS A 10 -12.21 -13.78 17.60
CA CYS A 10 -12.90 -14.02 16.33
C CYS A 10 -12.62 -12.98 15.23
N GLN A 11 -11.51 -12.22 15.32
CA GLN A 11 -11.13 -11.36 14.20
C GLN A 11 -10.57 -12.22 13.05
N THR A 12 -11.21 -12.12 11.88
CA THR A 12 -10.84 -12.91 10.70
C THR A 12 -9.57 -12.34 10.07
N ASN A 13 -8.65 -13.20 9.65
CA ASN A 13 -7.46 -12.78 8.92
C ASN A 13 -7.85 -12.07 7.61
N ALA A 14 -7.23 -10.91 7.35
CA ALA A 14 -7.35 -10.24 6.06
C ALA A 14 -6.55 -11.02 5.02
N ARG A 15 -7.18 -11.36 3.88
CA ARG A 15 -6.52 -12.01 2.74
C ARG A 15 -6.86 -11.26 1.46
N PHE A 16 -5.83 -10.74 0.80
CA PHE A 16 -5.96 -9.87 -0.35
C PHE A 16 -4.81 -10.11 -1.34
N TRP A 17 -5.05 -9.75 -2.59
CA TRP A 17 -4.03 -9.77 -3.64
C TRP A 17 -3.44 -8.38 -3.83
N ILE A 18 -2.14 -8.32 -4.09
CA ILE A 18 -1.40 -7.11 -4.45
C ILE A 18 -0.58 -7.35 -5.70
N SER A 19 -0.32 -6.31 -6.47
CA SER A 19 0.52 -6.42 -7.67
C SER A 19 1.93 -6.04 -7.25
N HIS A 20 2.80 -7.04 -7.12
CA HIS A 20 4.20 -6.83 -6.75
C HIS A 20 5.08 -7.10 -7.97
N ARG A 21 5.74 -6.06 -8.49
CA ARG A 21 6.59 -6.12 -9.69
C ARG A 21 5.87 -6.70 -10.93
N GLY A 22 4.60 -6.35 -11.10
CA GLY A 22 3.77 -6.84 -12.21
C GLY A 22 3.29 -8.30 -12.05
N SER A 23 3.54 -8.92 -10.90
CA SER A 23 3.03 -10.26 -10.57
C SER A 23 2.02 -10.19 -9.42
N PRO A 24 0.90 -10.91 -9.48
CA PRO A 24 -0.05 -10.98 -8.38
C PRO A 24 0.54 -11.78 -7.22
N VAL A 25 0.58 -11.19 -6.03
CA VAL A 25 1.02 -11.82 -4.79
C VAL A 25 -0.12 -11.79 -3.78
N LYS A 26 -0.39 -12.93 -3.16
CA LYS A 26 -1.44 -13.05 -2.14
C LYS A 26 -0.83 -12.84 -0.75
N ILE A 27 -1.35 -11.86 -0.03
CA ILE A 27 -0.95 -11.57 1.35
C ILE A 27 -2.03 -12.04 2.30
N THR A 28 -1.61 -12.60 3.44
CA THR A 28 -2.48 -12.92 4.58
C THR A 28 -1.96 -12.22 5.81
N LEU A 29 -2.77 -11.34 6.39
CA LEU A 29 -2.47 -10.62 7.62
C LEU A 29 -3.39 -11.07 8.75
N ALA A 30 -2.79 -11.39 9.90
CA ALA A 30 -3.53 -11.54 11.13
C ALA A 30 -3.93 -10.15 11.68
N PRO A 31 -4.99 -10.05 12.49
CA PRO A 31 -5.34 -8.81 13.18
C PRO A 31 -4.19 -8.31 14.08
N GLY A 32 -3.92 -7.00 14.04
CA GLY A 32 -2.74 -6.37 14.62
C GLY A 32 -1.43 -6.63 13.87
N GLY A 33 -1.49 -7.35 12.74
CA GLY A 33 -0.33 -7.67 11.92
C GLY A 33 -0.04 -6.57 10.90
N SER A 34 1.25 -6.35 10.66
CA SER A 34 1.75 -5.46 9.61
C SER A 34 2.71 -6.20 8.70
N VAL A 35 2.69 -5.87 7.41
CA VAL A 35 3.70 -6.32 6.44
C VAL A 35 4.09 -5.14 5.58
N SER A 36 5.39 -4.94 5.39
CA SER A 36 5.93 -3.95 4.48
C SER A 36 6.78 -4.63 3.43
N HIS A 37 6.69 -4.16 2.19
CA HIS A 37 7.63 -4.52 1.15
C HIS A 37 8.08 -3.28 0.40
N SER A 38 9.34 -3.31 -0.04
CA SER A 38 9.92 -2.27 -0.86
C SER A 38 10.68 -2.91 -2.00
N TYR A 39 10.71 -2.22 -3.13
CA TYR A 39 11.40 -2.65 -4.31
C TYR A 39 12.08 -1.45 -4.97
N THR A 40 13.29 -1.66 -5.48
CA THR A 40 14.03 -0.69 -6.27
C THR A 40 14.41 -1.32 -7.60
N ALA A 41 14.17 -0.59 -8.70
CA ALA A 41 14.60 -0.96 -10.03
C ALA A 41 15.54 0.11 -10.60
N PRO A 42 16.61 -0.27 -11.32
CA PRO A 42 17.22 0.65 -12.26
C PRO A 42 16.24 0.93 -13.41
N THR A 43 16.20 2.17 -13.88
CA THR A 43 15.49 2.58 -15.09
C THR A 43 16.51 3.23 -16.04
N ASP A 44 16.17 3.37 -17.32
CA ASP A 44 17.07 4.05 -18.29
C ASP A 44 17.35 5.51 -17.88
N GLU A 45 16.45 6.08 -17.08
CA GLU A 45 16.49 7.47 -16.60
C GLU A 45 17.05 7.60 -15.16
N GLY A 46 17.42 6.47 -14.53
CA GLY A 46 18.00 6.44 -13.20
C GLY A 46 17.47 5.29 -12.34
N TYR A 47 16.46 5.58 -11.52
CA TYR A 47 15.88 4.58 -10.62
C TYR A 47 14.40 4.81 -10.38
N GLN A 48 13.72 3.73 -10.02
CA GLN A 48 12.39 3.73 -9.44
C GLN A 48 12.42 2.96 -8.12
N HIS A 49 11.86 3.54 -7.08
CA HIS A 49 11.71 2.95 -5.76
C HIS A 49 10.24 3.00 -5.35
N THR A 50 9.66 1.87 -4.99
CA THR A 50 8.30 1.76 -4.45
C THR A 50 8.35 1.03 -3.12
N ALA A 51 7.68 1.58 -2.10
CA ALA A 51 7.49 0.95 -0.81
C ALA A 51 6.01 0.97 -0.45
N GLU A 52 5.51 -0.16 0.06
CA GLU A 52 4.12 -0.36 0.46
C GLU A 52 4.10 -1.05 1.82
N ALA A 53 3.39 -0.47 2.76
CA ALA A 53 3.21 -0.97 4.11
C ALA A 53 1.72 -1.20 4.37
N PHE A 54 1.37 -2.43 4.71
CA PHE A 54 0.03 -2.85 5.02
C PHE A 54 -0.10 -3.09 6.52
N GLU A 55 -1.15 -2.56 7.13
CA GLU A 55 -1.48 -2.76 8.53
C GLU A 55 -2.94 -3.16 8.65
N TYR A 56 -3.23 -4.17 9.46
CA TYR A 56 -4.58 -4.62 9.70
C TYR A 56 -4.92 -4.56 11.18
N ASP A 57 -5.88 -3.72 11.57
CA ASP A 57 -6.31 -3.55 12.97
C ASP A 57 -7.40 -4.56 13.40
N GLY A 58 -7.86 -5.41 12.46
CA GLY A 58 -8.96 -6.35 12.67
C GLY A 58 -10.32 -5.91 12.11
N GLU A 59 -10.43 -4.66 11.67
CA GLU A 59 -11.61 -4.07 11.04
C GLU A 59 -11.29 -3.44 9.67
N ARG A 60 -10.14 -2.78 9.57
CA ARG A 60 -9.68 -2.02 8.41
C ARG A 60 -8.24 -2.40 8.07
N LEU A 61 -8.02 -2.58 6.77
CA LEU A 61 -6.70 -2.75 6.19
C LEU A 61 -6.24 -1.39 5.67
N THR A 62 -5.13 -0.89 6.20
CA THR A 62 -4.51 0.38 5.80
C THR A 62 -3.28 0.07 4.95
N LEU A 63 -3.10 0.83 3.87
CA LEU A 63 -1.96 0.77 2.96
C LEU A 63 -1.29 2.14 2.96
N ASP A 64 -0.09 2.24 3.53
CA ASP A 64 0.80 3.37 3.35
C ASP A 64 1.73 3.07 2.16
N TRP A 65 1.65 3.88 1.12
CA TRP A 65 2.42 3.68 -0.11
C TRP A 65 3.31 4.88 -0.37
N TYR A 66 4.48 4.59 -0.91
CA TYR A 66 5.52 5.54 -1.24
C TYR A 66 6.12 5.14 -2.58
N SER A 67 6.28 6.10 -3.48
CA SER A 67 6.91 5.94 -4.78
C SER A 67 7.87 7.10 -4.98
N ASP A 68 9.11 6.80 -5.32
CA ASP A 68 10.15 7.78 -5.57
C ASP A 68 10.89 7.36 -6.84
N GLY A 69 11.03 8.30 -7.75
CA GLY A 69 11.65 8.02 -9.03
C GLY A 69 12.38 9.23 -9.56
N ARG A 70 13.22 8.96 -10.55
CA ARG A 70 13.84 9.99 -11.37
C ARG A 70 13.42 9.78 -12.82
N ASP A 71 12.83 10.81 -13.41
CA ASP A 71 12.53 10.93 -14.83
C ASP A 71 13.40 12.03 -15.47
N CYS A 72 13.25 12.21 -16.78
CA CYS A 72 14.00 13.22 -17.55
C CYS A 72 13.83 14.66 -17.00
N ASP A 73 12.73 14.95 -16.32
CA ASP A 73 12.38 16.27 -15.80
C ASP A 73 12.65 16.46 -14.31
N GLY A 74 12.96 15.40 -13.55
CA GLY A 74 13.49 15.57 -12.20
C GLY A 74 13.38 14.37 -11.28
N ARG A 75 13.41 14.67 -9.98
CA ARG A 75 13.03 13.69 -8.96
C ARG A 75 11.58 13.94 -8.61
N LEU A 76 10.79 12.88 -8.58
CA LEU A 76 9.38 12.94 -8.23
C LEU A 76 9.11 11.93 -7.11
N THR A 77 8.60 12.44 -5.99
CA THR A 77 8.19 11.61 -4.86
C THR A 77 6.68 11.69 -4.69
N ARG A 78 6.00 10.55 -4.65
CA ARG A 78 4.58 10.41 -4.31
C ARG A 78 4.46 9.54 -3.07
N SER A 79 3.56 9.91 -2.19
CA SER A 79 3.21 9.08 -1.05
C SER A 79 1.73 9.20 -0.76
N GLY A 80 1.17 8.25 -0.03
CA GLY A 80 -0.20 8.33 0.38
C GLY A 80 -0.60 7.20 1.29
N VAL A 81 -1.81 7.33 1.83
CA VAL A 81 -2.45 6.31 2.63
C VAL A 81 -3.78 6.00 1.98
N SER A 82 -3.97 4.74 1.67
CA SER A 82 -5.21 4.15 1.21
C SER A 82 -5.71 3.15 2.23
N TRP A 83 -6.97 2.77 2.12
CA TRP A 83 -7.54 1.82 3.06
C TRP A 83 -8.67 1.01 2.46
N THR A 84 -8.97 -0.14 3.03
CA THR A 84 -10.06 -0.99 2.60
C THR A 84 -10.60 -1.80 3.79
N THR A 85 -11.75 -2.43 3.61
CA THR A 85 -12.31 -3.37 4.59
C THR A 85 -12.04 -4.81 4.14
N PRO A 86 -12.03 -5.80 5.05
CA PRO A 86 -11.89 -7.21 4.67
C PRO A 86 -12.93 -7.69 3.65
N ALA A 87 -14.13 -7.10 3.65
CA ALA A 87 -15.16 -7.38 2.65
C ALA A 87 -14.79 -6.81 1.27
N GLN A 88 -14.22 -5.60 1.23
CA GLN A 88 -13.81 -4.93 0.00
C GLN A 88 -12.44 -5.40 -0.53
N ALA A 89 -11.68 -6.10 0.29
CA ALA A 89 -10.39 -6.68 -0.04
C ALA A 89 -10.44 -7.75 -1.16
N ARG A 90 -11.64 -8.14 -1.58
CA ARG A 90 -11.92 -9.10 -2.66
C ARG A 90 -13.05 -8.64 -3.59
N ALA A 91 -13.35 -7.34 -3.61
CA ALA A 91 -14.53 -6.82 -4.28
C ALA A 91 -14.42 -6.78 -5.82
N TYR A 92 -13.19 -6.71 -6.36
CA TYR A 92 -12.98 -6.56 -7.80
C TYR A 92 -12.37 -7.84 -8.38
N LEU A 93 -13.11 -8.55 -9.23
CA LEU A 93 -12.60 -9.71 -9.98
C LEU A 93 -12.09 -9.24 -11.35
N ASP A 94 -10.82 -9.53 -11.66
CA ASP A 94 -10.29 -9.34 -13.00
C ASP A 94 -10.67 -10.47 -13.97
N ALA A 95 -10.22 -10.36 -15.22
CA ALA A 95 -10.46 -11.36 -16.26
C ALA A 95 -9.81 -12.73 -15.97
N ASP A 96 -8.79 -12.75 -15.12
CA ASP A 96 -8.06 -13.96 -14.70
C ASP A 96 -8.67 -14.60 -13.44
N GLY A 97 -9.75 -14.02 -12.90
CA GLY A 97 -10.43 -14.50 -11.70
C GLY A 97 -9.73 -14.13 -10.39
N ILE A 98 -8.77 -13.18 -10.41
CA ILE A 98 -8.10 -12.66 -9.24
C ILE A 98 -8.99 -11.58 -8.60
N ALA A 99 -9.30 -11.79 -7.32
CA ALA A 99 -10.09 -10.86 -6.52
C ALA A 99 -9.19 -9.79 -5.87
N TRP A 100 -9.10 -8.64 -6.51
CA TRP A 100 -8.33 -7.49 -6.08
C TRP A 100 -9.08 -6.68 -5.00
N PRO A 101 -8.32 -6.07 -4.07
CA PRO A 101 -8.85 -5.14 -3.09
C PRO A 101 -9.29 -3.84 -3.75
N MET A 102 -10.47 -3.37 -3.38
CA MET A 102 -10.90 -2.02 -3.72
C MET A 102 -10.38 -1.06 -2.64
N TRP A 103 -9.36 -0.28 -2.99
CA TRP A 103 -8.77 0.71 -2.11
C TRP A 103 -9.56 2.01 -2.14
N GLN A 104 -9.92 2.50 -0.96
CA GLN A 104 -10.44 3.84 -0.76
C GLN A 104 -9.27 4.80 -0.54
N HIS A 105 -9.29 5.89 -1.28
CA HIS A 105 -8.26 6.92 -1.19
C HIS A 105 -8.37 7.64 0.15
N GLY A 106 -7.27 7.72 0.89
CA GLY A 106 -7.16 8.54 2.09
C GLY A 106 -6.44 9.85 1.75
N ARG A 107 -5.25 10.03 2.33
CA ARG A 107 -4.38 11.17 2.04
C ARG A 107 -3.39 10.80 0.94
N SER A 108 -3.01 11.76 0.11
CA SER A 108 -1.90 11.62 -0.82
C SER A 108 -1.12 12.91 -0.88
N SER A 109 0.19 12.80 -1.04
CA SER A 109 1.12 13.91 -1.21
C SER A 109 2.00 13.63 -2.42
N GLN A 110 2.30 14.67 -3.17
CA GLN A 110 3.30 14.65 -4.22
C GLN A 110 4.28 15.78 -3.96
N ARG A 111 5.56 15.47 -4.11
CA ARG A 111 6.64 16.43 -4.04
C ARG A 111 7.39 16.40 -5.36
N ASP A 112 7.46 17.57 -5.99
CA ASP A 112 8.15 17.79 -7.25
C ASP A 112 9.37 18.67 -6.97
N TYR A 113 10.56 18.08 -7.05
CA TYR A 113 11.79 18.79 -6.72
C TYR A 113 12.20 19.79 -7.82
N SER A 114 11.72 19.60 -9.05
CA SER A 114 12.01 20.51 -10.16
C SER A 114 11.17 21.76 -10.07
N ALA A 115 9.90 21.64 -9.67
CA ALA A 115 9.06 22.79 -9.34
C ALA A 115 9.63 23.61 -8.16
N GLU A 116 10.06 22.93 -7.09
CA GLU A 116 10.70 23.59 -5.93
C GLU A 116 11.98 24.33 -6.33
N ALA A 117 12.81 23.74 -7.20
CA ALA A 117 14.03 24.37 -7.70
C ALA A 117 13.76 25.62 -8.56
N MET A 118 12.58 25.71 -9.18
CA MET A 118 12.11 26.86 -9.94
C MET A 118 11.39 27.91 -9.08
N GLY A 119 11.22 27.66 -7.77
CA GLY A 119 10.62 28.60 -6.82
C GLY A 119 9.09 28.58 -6.76
N TYR A 120 8.47 27.49 -7.18
CA TYR A 120 7.03 27.25 -7.02
C TYR A 120 6.67 26.58 -5.69
#